data_AF-A0A962DQC7-F1
#
_entry.id   AF-A0A962DQC7-F1
#
_cell.length_a   1.000
_cell.length_b   1.000
_cell.length_c   1.000
_cell.angle_alpha   90.00
_cell.angle_beta   90.00
_cell.angle_gamma   90.00
#
_symmetry.space_group_name_H-M   'P 1'
#
loop_
_entity.id
_entity.type
_entity.pdbx_description
1 polymer ?
#
loop_
_entity_poly.entity_id
_entity_poly.type
_entity_poly.pdbx_seq_one_letter_code
_entity_poly.pdbx_strand_id
1 'polypeptide(L)'
;RSSATFGQWFGAELGVDNHRMMYVPPGFLHGFVVTSEYATFSYLCTELYDASCDRSVAWNDPDIGVEWPTQSPLLSGKDQQAPRLKDVALHDLPEL
;
A
#
# COMPACT_ATOMS: atom_id res chain seq x y z
N ARG A 1 -7.64 -14.75 -2.77
CA ARG A 1 -8.26 -14.49 -1.43
C ARG A 1 -8.10 -15.70 -0.47
N SER A 2 -7.12 -16.60 -0.67
CA SER A 2 -7.01 -17.80 0.15
C SER A 2 -6.23 -17.58 1.47
N SER A 3 -5.43 -16.51 1.54
CA SER A 3 -4.57 -16.21 2.69
C SER A 3 -5.35 -16.02 4.00
N ALA A 4 -4.87 -16.66 5.07
CA ALA A 4 -5.42 -16.53 6.43
C ALA A 4 -5.32 -15.09 7.00
N THR A 5 -4.42 -14.26 6.46
CA THR A 5 -4.24 -12.85 6.85
C THR A 5 -4.72 -11.89 5.76
N PHE A 6 -5.57 -12.33 4.84
CA PHE A 6 -6.14 -11.45 3.81
C PHE A 6 -6.87 -10.27 4.45
N GLY A 7 -6.56 -9.05 3.99
CA GLY A 7 -7.13 -7.81 4.52
C GLY A 7 -6.47 -7.29 5.81
N GLN A 8 -5.52 -8.03 6.40
CA GLN A 8 -4.71 -7.52 7.50
C GLN A 8 -3.55 -6.67 6.96
N TRP A 9 -3.03 -5.79 7.81
CA TRP A 9 -1.95 -4.89 7.46
C TRP A 9 -0.81 -4.97 8.49
N PHE A 10 0.37 -4.54 8.05
CA PHE A 10 1.54 -4.35 8.89
C PHE A 10 2.13 -2.98 8.56
N GLY A 11 2.60 -2.25 9.58
CA GLY A 11 3.21 -0.94 9.43
C GLY A 11 4.52 -0.84 10.20
N ALA A 12 5.47 -0.09 9.66
CA ALA A 12 6.70 0.26 10.34
C ALA A 12 7.14 1.66 9.94
N GLU A 13 7.70 2.41 10.88
CA GLU A 13 8.38 3.67 10.57
C GLU A 13 9.74 3.38 9.92
N LEU A 14 9.97 3.96 8.74
CA LEU A 14 11.25 3.91 8.04
C LEU A 14 11.83 5.33 8.02
N GLY A 15 13.04 5.48 8.53
CA GLY A 15 13.66 6.79 8.67
C GLY A 15 15.17 6.71 8.71
N VAL A 16 15.81 7.88 8.59
CA VAL A 16 17.27 7.99 8.59
C VAL A 16 17.88 7.43 9.88
N ASP A 17 17.19 7.55 11.02
CA ASP A 17 17.74 7.14 12.31
C ASP A 17 17.72 5.61 12.52
N ASN A 18 16.84 4.88 11.82
CA ASN A 18 16.68 3.44 12.03
C ASN A 18 17.22 2.58 10.89
N HIS A 19 17.44 3.16 9.70
CA HIS A 19 17.97 2.49 8.51
C HIS A 19 17.28 1.17 8.16
N ARG A 20 16.00 1.02 8.52
CA ARG A 20 15.23 -0.19 8.25
C ARG A 20 14.88 -0.27 6.77
N MET A 21 14.81 -1.50 6.27
CA MET A 21 14.25 -1.83 4.96
C MET A 21 13.03 -2.73 5.16
N MET A 22 12.05 -2.62 4.28
CA MET A 22 10.86 -3.46 4.28
C MET A 22 10.84 -4.31 3.01
N TYR A 23 10.75 -5.63 3.19
CA TYR A 23 10.44 -6.53 2.08
C TYR A 23 8.93 -6.71 1.99
N VAL A 24 8.38 -6.43 0.81
CA VAL A 24 6.95 -6.61 0.52
C VAL A 24 6.82 -7.76 -0.48
N PRO A 25 6.30 -8.93 -0.07
CA PRO A 25 6.11 -10.06 -0.99
C PRO A 25 5.08 -9.76 -2.09
N PRO A 26 5.12 -10.49 -3.23
CA PRO A 26 4.05 -10.43 -4.23
C PRO A 26 2.67 -10.71 -3.61
N GLY A 27 1.65 -10.00 -4.08
CA GLY A 27 0.27 -10.13 -3.61
C GLY A 27 -0.09 -9.23 -2.42
N PHE A 28 0.83 -8.38 -1.95
CA PHE A 28 0.53 -7.32 -0.99
C PHE A 28 0.31 -5.99 -1.71
N LEU A 29 -0.60 -5.19 -1.16
CA LEU A 29 -0.64 -3.75 -1.42
C LEU A 29 0.48 -3.08 -0.62
N HIS A 30 1.03 -1.99 -1.14
CA HIS A 30 2.03 -1.18 -0.45
C HIS A 30 1.65 0.30 -0.53
N GLY A 31 1.75 1.00 0.60
CA GLY A 31 1.53 2.43 0.71
C GLY A 31 2.33 2.99 1.88
N PHE A 32 2.65 4.29 1.82
CA PHE A 32 3.37 5.00 2.87
C PHE A 32 2.89 6.44 2.95
N VAL A 33 3.15 7.09 4.09
CA VAL A 33 2.96 8.52 4.26
C VAL A 33 4.26 9.15 4.73
N VAL A 34 4.61 10.29 4.13
CA VAL A 34 5.78 11.08 4.55
C VAL A 34 5.44 11.84 5.83
N THR A 35 6.20 11.60 6.90
CA THR A 35 6.00 12.23 8.23
C THR A 35 7.01 13.34 8.53
N SER A 36 8.03 13.51 7.68
CA SER A 36 9.01 14.59 7.69
C SER A 36 8.65 15.69 6.68
N GLU A 37 9.44 16.77 6.63
CA GLU A 37 9.28 17.82 5.60
C GLU A 37 9.42 17.25 4.17
N TYR A 38 10.36 16.32 3.98
CA TYR A 38 10.56 15.59 2.74
C TYR A 38 11.07 14.18 3.02
N ALA A 39 10.88 13.27 2.07
CA ALA A 39 11.48 11.94 2.10
C ALA A 39 11.96 11.53 0.71
N THR A 40 13.10 10.84 0.65
CA THR A 40 13.52 10.08 -0.53
C THR A 40 13.24 8.61 -0.24
N PHE A 41 12.38 8.02 -1.05
CA PHE A 41 12.01 6.61 -0.92
C PHE A 41 12.54 5.83 -2.14
N SER A 42 13.17 4.69 -1.90
CA SER A 42 13.79 3.86 -2.95
C SER A 42 13.22 2.46 -2.93
N TYR A 43 13.04 1.89 -4.13
CA TYR A 43 12.50 0.56 -4.34
C TYR A 43 13.51 -0.30 -5.08
N LEU A 44 13.63 -1.56 -4.65
CA LEU A 44 14.21 -2.62 -5.46
C LEU A 44 13.08 -3.60 -5.79
N CYS A 45 12.59 -3.54 -7.02
CA CYS A 45 11.48 -4.37 -7.48
C CYS A 45 12.00 -5.64 -8.14
N THR A 46 11.30 -6.75 -7.94
CA THR A 46 11.59 -8.03 -8.62
C THR A 46 11.14 -8.05 -10.08
N GLU A 47 10.26 -7.12 -10.47
CA GLU A 47 9.72 -6.97 -11.82
C GLU A 47 9.68 -5.50 -12.26
N LEU A 48 9.55 -5.28 -13.57
CA LEU A 48 9.38 -3.95 -14.16
C LEU A 48 7.94 -3.46 -13.98
N TYR A 49 7.77 -2.14 -13.95
CA TYR A 49 6.44 -1.53 -13.87
C TYR A 49 5.63 -1.78 -15.15
N ASP A 50 4.39 -2.21 -14.97
CA ASP A 50 3.37 -2.31 -16.01
C ASP A 50 2.10 -1.57 -15.54
N ALA A 51 1.73 -0.50 -16.25
CA ALA A 51 0.57 0.30 -15.92
C ALA A 51 -0.75 -0.48 -16.01
N SER A 52 -0.81 -1.53 -16.85
CA SER A 52 -2.00 -2.38 -16.97
C SER A 52 -2.22 -3.27 -15.74
N CYS A 53 -1.18 -3.47 -14.93
CA CYS A 53 -1.20 -4.22 -13.66
C CYS A 53 -1.28 -3.31 -12.43
N ASP A 54 -1.19 -1.98 -12.58
CA ASP A 54 -1.29 -1.05 -11.46
C ASP A 54 -2.72 -1.04 -10.90
N ARG A 55 -2.85 -1.38 -9.61
CA ARG A 55 -4.11 -1.43 -8.87
C ARG A 55 -3.96 -0.64 -7.58
N SER A 56 -5.06 -0.05 -7.12
CA SER A 56 -5.10 0.74 -5.89
C SER A 56 -6.29 0.33 -5.02
N VAL A 57 -6.13 0.52 -3.72
CA VAL A 57 -7.20 0.41 -2.73
C VAL A 57 -7.19 1.67 -1.89
N ALA A 58 -8.37 2.12 -1.46
CA ALA A 58 -8.54 3.27 -0.60
C ALA A 58 -7.64 3.16 0.64
N TRP A 59 -6.77 4.15 0.82
CA TRP A 59 -5.86 4.22 1.97
C TRP A 59 -6.61 4.19 3.32
N ASN A 60 -7.84 4.71 3.33
CA ASN A 60 -8.74 4.79 4.47
C ASN A 60 -9.88 3.75 4.41
N ASP A 61 -9.68 2.61 3.74
CA ASP A 61 -10.68 1.53 3.75
C ASP A 61 -10.97 1.08 5.20
N PRO A 62 -12.20 1.25 5.70
CA PRO A 62 -12.55 0.89 7.07
C PRO A 62 -12.50 -0.62 7.33
N ASP A 63 -12.52 -1.47 6.29
CA ASP A 63 -12.40 -2.92 6.46
C ASP A 63 -10.95 -3.35 6.72
N ILE A 64 -9.97 -2.59 6.22
CA ILE A 64 -8.54 -2.82 6.51
C ILE A 64 -8.16 -2.08 7.80
N GLY A 65 -8.62 -0.83 7.95
CA GLY A 65 -8.42 -0.04 9.16
C GLY A 65 -6.96 0.28 9.45
N VAL A 66 -6.19 0.71 8.44
CA VAL A 66 -4.79 1.12 8.64
C VAL A 66 -4.73 2.38 9.52
N GLU A 67 -3.93 2.31 10.58
CA GLU A 67 -3.74 3.42 11.53
C GLU A 67 -2.68 4.41 11.02
N TRP A 68 -3.09 5.29 10.11
CA TRP A 68 -2.19 6.30 9.56
C TRP A 68 -1.93 7.45 10.55
N PRO A 69 -0.70 8.00 10.62
CA PRO A 69 -0.36 9.16 11.47
C PRO A 69 -0.89 10.49 10.93
N THR A 70 -1.80 10.49 9.96
CA THR A 70 -2.46 11.67 9.40
C THR A 70 -3.90 11.37 9.01
N GLN A 71 -4.77 12.37 9.11
CA GLN A 71 -6.16 12.31 8.66
C GLN A 71 -6.37 12.97 7.28
N SER A 72 -5.39 13.75 6.81
CA SER A 72 -5.50 14.57 5.60
C SER A 72 -4.25 14.41 4.72
N PRO A 73 -3.98 13.20 4.20
CA PRO A 73 -2.85 13.00 3.29
C PRO A 73 -3.07 13.75 1.97
N LEU A 74 -1.97 14.23 1.37
CA LEU A 74 -1.99 14.67 -0.02
C LEU A 74 -1.94 13.44 -0.92
N LEU A 75 -2.95 13.25 -1.75
CA LEU A 75 -3.11 12.07 -2.60
C LEU A 75 -3.15 12.44 -4.07
N SER A 76 -2.67 11.53 -4.92
CA SER A 76 -2.89 11.62 -6.35
C SER A 76 -4.38 11.51 -6.70
N GLY A 77 -4.77 11.96 -7.89
CA GLY A 77 -6.14 11.80 -8.37
C GLY A 77 -6.56 10.32 -8.49
N LYS A 78 -5.61 9.41 -8.76
CA LYS A 78 -5.84 7.96 -8.80
C LYS A 78 -6.20 7.43 -7.40
N ASP A 79 -5.39 7.77 -6.39
CA ASP A 79 -5.55 7.21 -5.04
C ASP A 79 -6.77 7.80 -4.31
N GLN A 80 -7.18 9.02 -4.66
CA GLN A 80 -8.45 9.61 -4.19
C GLN A 80 -9.68 8.84 -4.67
N GLN A 81 -9.57 8.15 -5.81
CA GLN A 81 -10.65 7.39 -6.44
C GLN A 81 -10.51 5.88 -6.24
N ALA A 82 -9.53 5.44 -5.43
CA ALA A 82 -9.28 4.04 -5.22
C ALA A 82 -10.49 3.36 -4.53
N PRO A 83 -10.90 2.16 -4.98
CA PRO A 83 -12.03 1.44 -4.39
C PRO A 83 -11.66 0.85 -3.02
N ARG A 84 -12.66 0.42 -2.25
CA ARG A 84 -12.41 -0.46 -1.11
C ARG A 84 -11.96 -1.83 -1.58
N LEU A 85 -11.18 -2.54 -0.77
CA LEU A 85 -10.66 -3.87 -1.08
C LEU A 85 -11.77 -4.86 -1.42
N LYS A 86 -12.91 -4.77 -0.73
CA LYS A 86 -14.06 -5.64 -0.99
C LYS A 86 -14.67 -5.44 -2.37
N ASP A 87 -14.52 -4.24 -2.95
CA ASP A 87 -15.10 -3.81 -4.22
C ASP A 87 -14.13 -4.01 -5.40
N VAL A 88 -12.87 -4.42 -5.13
CA VAL A 88 -11.90 -4.81 -6.15
C VAL A 88 -12.38 -6.08 -6.87
N ALA A 89 -12.31 -6.07 -8.20
CA ALA A 89 -12.71 -7.21 -9.01
C ALA A 89 -11.85 -8.44 -8.70
N LEU A 90 -12.45 -9.63 -8.68
CA LEU A 90 -11.75 -10.85 -8.30
C LEU A 90 -10.53 -11.16 -9.18
N HIS A 91 -10.58 -10.82 -10.48
CA HIS A 91 -9.47 -11.02 -11.41
C HIS A 91 -8.31 -10.03 -11.21
N ASP A 92 -8.52 -8.97 -10.44
CA ASP A 92 -7.48 -8.01 -10.06
C ASP A 92 -6.82 -8.37 -8.72
N LEU A 93 -7.32 -9.38 -8.02
CA LEU A 93 -6.73 -9.88 -6.78
C LEU A 93 -5.73 -11.00 -7.08
N PRO A 94 -4.64 -11.10 -6.31
CA PRO A 94 -3.70 -12.19 -6.46
C PRO A 94 -4.38 -13.55 -6.19
N GLU A 95 -4.04 -14.54 -7.02
CA GLU A 95 -4.58 -15.91 -6.95
C GLU A 95 -3.94 -16.78 -5.87
N LEU A 96 -3.06 -16.21 -5.01
CA LEU A 96 -2.48 -16.90 -3.87
C LEU A 96 -3.55 -17.60 -3.03
#